data_AF-G4U139-F1
#
_entry.id   AF-G4U139-F1
#
_cell.length_a   1.000
_cell.length_b   1.000
_cell.length_c   1.000
_cell.angle_alpha   90.00
_cell.angle_beta   90.00
_cell.angle_gamma   90.00
#
_symmetry.space_group_name_H-M   'P 1'
#
loop_
_entity.id
_entity.type
_entity.pdbx_description
1 polymer ?
#
loop_
_entity_poly.entity_id
_entity_poly.type
_entity_poly.pdbx_seq_one_letter_code
_entity_poly.pdbx_strand_id
1 'polypeptide(L)'
;MVSSYNICQLESSFYLNKQIPDLDEKLSKFIPRRLRYASSHWLFHVSGMDDKKPCPLENDVGYILRSPQVLYWMEVLSFMRSVPRAIDGLRVLSDNMALGEKIRWRINDTLRCLIAFLVPIQESAAHIYISALPFMPKRSILRIEGLRKYSETLRVTQGLEEVYPGLPDSLRGHSESVSAVAFSPDGSRIVSGSKDQTIRLWDAKTGEPVGDPLRGHSDRVTAVAISQSDSQLVSGSGDNTVRLWDTDIVLPSNHLFQHRVDQDNATASLPENLAIISGSTSDMGPVSRDAFGRYSLCMLPISMSTHAYH
;
A
#
# COMPACT_ATOMS: atom_id res chain seq x y z
N MET A 1 13.57 -1.03 30.76
CA MET A 1 14.16 0.30 30.46
C MET A 1 13.00 1.22 30.10
N VAL A 2 12.63 2.12 31.01
CA VAL A 2 11.57 3.11 30.76
C VAL A 2 12.26 4.35 30.21
N SER A 3 12.33 4.44 28.90
CA SER A 3 12.81 5.62 28.19
C SER A 3 11.65 6.14 27.35
N SER A 4 11.18 7.34 27.71
CA SER A 4 10.04 7.99 27.05
C SER A 4 10.46 8.45 25.65
N TYR A 5 10.28 7.61 24.65
CA TYR A 5 10.67 7.90 23.26
C TYR A 5 9.55 8.51 22.40
N ASN A 6 8.46 9.07 22.95
CA ASN A 6 7.30 9.45 22.13
C ASN A 6 6.39 10.55 22.72
N ILE A 7 5.53 11.11 21.87
CA ILE A 7 4.60 12.23 22.14
C ILE A 7 3.58 11.93 23.25
N CYS A 8 3.24 10.66 23.46
CA CYS A 8 2.25 10.19 24.44
C CYS A 8 2.88 9.61 25.71
N GLN A 9 4.21 9.74 25.89
CA GLN A 9 4.95 9.22 27.04
C GLN A 9 4.67 7.74 27.31
N LEU A 10 4.66 6.89 26.27
CA LEU A 10 4.53 5.46 26.45
C LEU A 10 5.72 4.92 27.25
N GLU A 11 5.41 4.09 28.23
CA GLU A 11 6.37 3.55 29.19
C GLU A 11 7.05 2.26 28.68
N SER A 12 6.48 1.64 27.64
CA SER A 12 6.94 0.37 27.09
C SER A 12 6.69 0.29 25.58
N SER A 13 7.62 -0.37 24.89
CA SER A 13 7.51 -0.74 23.48
C SER A 13 6.85 -2.10 23.25
N PHE A 14 6.46 -2.81 24.32
CA PHE A 14 5.96 -4.18 24.24
C PHE A 14 4.49 -4.29 23.80
N TYR A 15 3.71 -3.23 24.01
CA TYR A 15 2.26 -3.26 23.76
C TYR A 15 1.94 -2.78 22.34
N LEU A 16 0.95 -3.43 21.72
CA LEU A 16 0.25 -2.85 20.56
C LEU A 16 -0.51 -1.61 21.00
N ASN A 17 -0.75 -0.68 20.08
CA ASN A 17 -1.51 0.54 20.35
C ASN A 17 -2.84 0.23 21.04
N LYS A 18 -3.58 -0.79 20.55
CA LYS A 18 -4.86 -1.23 21.13
C LYS A 18 -4.78 -1.81 22.54
N GLN A 19 -3.58 -2.18 23.01
CA GLN A 19 -3.34 -2.77 24.33
C GLN A 19 -2.83 -1.74 25.35
N ILE A 20 -2.58 -0.50 24.93
CA ILE A 20 -2.09 0.56 25.81
C ILE A 20 -3.25 1.01 26.72
N PRO A 21 -3.12 0.89 28.06
CA PRO A 21 -4.12 1.40 28.98
C PRO A 21 -4.25 2.93 28.85
N ASP A 22 -5.48 3.42 28.98
CA ASP A 22 -5.81 4.85 28.96
C ASP A 22 -5.33 5.58 27.71
N LEU A 23 -5.16 4.86 26.58
CA LEU A 23 -4.66 5.46 25.34
C LEU A 23 -5.55 6.63 24.91
N ASP A 24 -6.88 6.50 24.97
CA ASP A 24 -7.80 7.57 24.57
C ASP A 24 -7.65 8.84 25.40
N GLU A 25 -7.39 8.71 26.71
CA GLU A 25 -7.12 9.83 27.60
C GLU A 25 -5.77 10.49 27.26
N LYS A 26 -4.73 9.68 27.06
CA LYS A 26 -3.40 10.15 26.62
C LYS A 26 -3.49 10.87 25.28
N LEU A 27 -4.21 10.32 24.30
CA LEU A 27 -4.40 10.93 22.99
C LEU A 27 -5.17 12.25 23.11
N SER A 28 -6.14 12.34 24.02
CA SER A 28 -6.92 13.58 24.23
C SER A 28 -6.10 14.66 24.91
N LYS A 29 -5.18 14.27 25.80
CA LYS A 29 -4.26 15.16 26.51
C LYS A 29 -3.11 15.66 25.63
N PHE A 30 -2.45 14.76 24.90
CA PHE A 30 -1.21 15.07 24.17
C PHE A 30 -1.40 15.35 22.68
N ILE A 31 -2.52 14.91 22.09
CA ILE A 31 -2.80 15.08 20.65
C ILE A 31 -4.17 15.77 20.47
N PRO A 32 -4.22 17.11 20.58
CA PRO A 32 -5.47 17.88 20.44
C PRO A 32 -6.13 17.66 19.07
N ARG A 33 -7.45 17.88 18.99
CA ARG A 33 -8.23 17.72 17.73
C ARG A 33 -7.62 18.46 16.53
N ARG A 34 -7.06 19.65 16.75
CA ARG A 34 -6.39 20.43 15.69
C ARG A 34 -5.14 19.75 15.16
N LEU A 35 -4.33 19.16 16.05
CA LEU A 35 -3.14 18.40 15.67
C LEU A 35 -3.54 17.13 14.92
N ARG A 36 -4.55 16.40 15.40
CA ARG A 36 -5.10 15.21 14.69
C ARG A 36 -5.50 15.54 13.26
N TYR A 37 -6.26 16.62 13.09
CA TYR A 37 -6.69 17.10 11.77
C TYR A 37 -5.48 17.44 10.90
N ALA A 38 -4.58 18.31 11.40
CA ALA A 38 -3.40 18.73 10.67
C ALA A 38 -2.54 17.54 10.24
N SER A 39 -2.21 16.63 11.16
CA SER A 39 -1.40 15.43 10.91
C SER A 39 -1.98 14.53 9.82
N SER A 40 -3.30 14.48 9.67
CA SER A 40 -3.98 13.64 8.67
C SER A 40 -4.27 14.34 7.33
N HIS A 41 -4.12 15.68 7.24
CA HIS A 41 -4.61 16.45 6.09
C HIS A 41 -3.59 17.40 5.46
N TRP A 42 -2.51 17.77 6.15
CA TRP A 42 -1.58 18.79 5.64
C TRP A 42 -1.01 18.43 4.26
N LEU A 43 -0.72 17.16 4.00
CA LEU A 43 -0.23 16.68 2.70
C LEU A 43 -1.18 17.04 1.55
N PHE A 44 -2.48 16.84 1.76
CA PHE A 44 -3.51 17.09 0.74
C PHE A 44 -3.73 18.58 0.50
N HIS A 45 -3.59 19.40 1.55
CA HIS A 45 -3.65 20.86 1.43
C HIS A 45 -2.46 21.40 0.63
N VAL A 46 -1.25 20.87 0.86
CA VAL A 46 -0.07 21.26 0.09
C VAL A 46 -0.17 20.74 -1.35
N SER A 47 -0.66 19.52 -1.57
CA SER A 47 -0.80 18.97 -2.93
C SER A 47 -1.85 19.67 -3.79
N GLY A 48 -2.84 20.34 -3.16
CA GLY A 48 -3.85 21.12 -3.87
C GLY A 48 -3.38 22.50 -4.33
N MET A 49 -2.14 22.89 -4.02
CA MET A 49 -1.56 24.17 -4.45
C MET A 49 -1.13 24.11 -5.93
N ASP A 50 -1.05 25.29 -6.56
CA ASP A 50 -0.59 25.46 -7.95
C ASP A 50 0.86 24.95 -8.11
N ASP A 51 1.03 23.90 -8.92
CA ASP A 51 2.30 23.20 -9.15
C ASP A 51 3.23 23.94 -10.12
N LYS A 52 2.74 25.01 -10.77
CA LYS A 52 3.51 25.84 -11.71
C LYS A 52 4.34 26.91 -11.02
N LYS A 53 4.11 27.15 -9.73
CA LYS A 53 4.81 28.17 -8.94
C LYS A 53 5.57 27.52 -7.80
N PRO A 54 6.68 28.10 -7.34
CA PRO A 54 7.36 27.60 -6.14
C PRO A 54 6.41 27.49 -4.96
N CYS A 55 6.45 26.36 -4.25
CA CYS A 55 5.56 26.12 -3.12
C CYS A 55 5.88 27.09 -1.97
N PRO A 56 4.94 27.94 -1.52
CA PRO A 56 5.21 28.90 -0.43
C PRO A 56 5.47 28.21 0.91
N LEU A 57 5.02 26.96 1.08
CA LEU A 57 5.18 26.16 2.29
C LEU A 57 6.36 25.20 2.22
N GLU A 58 7.24 25.29 1.21
CA GLU A 58 8.35 24.35 1.04
C GLU A 58 9.21 24.21 2.30
N ASN A 59 9.49 25.34 2.97
CA ASN A 59 10.27 25.35 4.21
C ASN A 59 9.55 24.65 5.36
N ASP A 60 8.23 24.85 5.48
CA ASP A 60 7.41 24.22 6.51
C ASP A 60 7.30 22.70 6.29
N VAL A 61 7.12 22.27 5.03
CA VAL A 61 7.16 20.86 4.63
C VAL A 61 8.51 20.26 5.00
N GLY A 62 9.60 20.95 4.66
CA GLY A 62 10.95 20.52 5.00
C GLY A 62 11.23 20.46 6.51
N TYR A 63 10.58 21.31 7.29
CA TYR A 63 10.65 21.29 8.75
C TYR A 63 9.89 20.11 9.35
N ILE A 64 8.67 19.84 8.88
CA ILE A 64 7.85 18.70 9.33
C ILE A 64 8.55 17.37 9.00
N LEU A 65 9.19 17.27 7.83
CA LEU A 65 9.90 16.06 7.36
C LEU A 65 11.34 15.93 7.90
N ARG A 66 11.71 16.71 8.92
CA ARG A 66 13.01 16.60 9.61
C ARG A 66 12.86 15.86 10.93
N SER A 67 13.89 15.12 11.35
CA SER A 67 13.92 14.55 12.70
C SER A 67 14.07 15.66 13.77
N PRO A 68 13.34 15.58 14.91
CA PRO A 68 12.43 14.51 15.31
C PRO A 68 10.96 14.71 14.87
N GLN A 69 10.60 15.84 14.24
CA GLN A 69 9.22 16.19 13.88
C GLN A 69 8.52 15.10 13.07
N VAL A 70 9.21 14.55 12.07
CA VAL A 70 8.68 13.49 11.21
C VAL A 70 8.38 12.21 11.98
N LEU A 71 9.17 11.87 13.00
CA LEU A 71 8.96 10.68 13.83
C LEU A 71 7.75 10.86 14.74
N TYR A 72 7.60 12.03 15.35
CA TYR A 72 6.39 12.37 16.11
C TYR A 72 5.16 12.39 15.21
N TRP A 73 5.28 12.91 13.98
CA TRP A 73 4.18 12.86 13.03
C TRP A 73 3.78 11.40 12.70
N MET A 74 4.74 10.51 12.47
CA MET A 74 4.48 9.08 12.27
C MET A 74 3.81 8.41 13.48
N GLU A 75 4.17 8.78 14.71
CA GLU A 75 3.48 8.30 15.92
C GLU A 75 2.01 8.73 15.95
N VAL A 76 1.74 10.01 15.67
CA VAL A 76 0.36 10.51 15.60
C VAL A 76 -0.43 9.73 14.54
N LEU A 77 0.17 9.47 13.37
CA LEU A 77 -0.46 8.66 12.33
C LEU A 77 -0.73 7.22 12.78
N SER A 78 0.22 6.61 13.49
CA SER A 78 0.10 5.27 14.06
C SER A 78 -1.09 5.18 15.01
N PHE A 79 -1.18 6.07 16.01
CA PHE A 79 -2.28 6.09 16.96
C PHE A 79 -3.63 6.37 16.32
N MET A 80 -3.66 7.19 15.27
CA MET A 80 -4.89 7.54 14.56
C MET A 80 -5.29 6.51 13.49
N ARG A 81 -4.48 5.47 13.24
CA ARG A 81 -4.64 4.56 12.09
C ARG A 81 -4.73 5.29 10.75
N SER A 82 -4.01 6.40 10.64
CA SER A 82 -3.97 7.28 9.46
C SER A 82 -2.75 7.06 8.57
N VAL A 83 -1.96 6.02 8.81
CA VAL A 83 -0.74 5.72 8.02
C VAL A 83 -1.04 5.52 6.52
N PRO A 84 -2.06 4.76 6.11
CA PRO A 84 -2.38 4.59 4.68
C PRO A 84 -2.72 5.92 4.00
N ARG A 85 -3.50 6.76 4.69
CA ARG A 85 -3.85 8.10 4.21
C ARG A 85 -2.61 9.00 4.04
N ALA A 86 -1.64 8.90 4.93
CA ALA A 86 -0.39 9.63 4.79
C ALA A 86 0.46 9.14 3.61
N ILE A 87 0.47 7.82 3.35
CA ILE A 87 1.11 7.23 2.16
C ILE A 87 0.50 7.82 0.89
N ASP A 88 -0.84 7.88 0.80
CA ASP A 88 -1.52 8.48 -0.35
C ASP A 88 -1.16 9.95 -0.55
N GLY A 89 -1.18 10.73 0.53
CA GLY A 89 -0.80 12.15 0.46
C GLY A 89 0.66 12.36 0.05
N LEU A 90 1.59 11.52 0.55
CA LEU A 90 3.01 11.59 0.20
C LEU A 90 3.28 11.17 -1.26
N ARG A 91 2.53 10.21 -1.81
CA ARG A 91 2.61 9.84 -3.24
C ARG A 91 2.23 11.01 -4.15
N VAL A 92 1.15 11.70 -3.83
CA VAL A 92 0.76 12.90 -4.61
C VAL A 92 1.83 13.99 -4.49
N LEU A 93 2.40 14.15 -3.29
CA LEU A 93 3.38 15.19 -3.04
C LEU A 93 4.77 14.88 -3.62
N SER A 94 5.15 13.61 -3.79
CA SER A 94 6.45 13.22 -4.36
C SER A 94 6.61 13.66 -5.82
N ASP A 95 5.48 13.75 -6.53
CA ASP A 95 5.42 14.11 -7.95
C ASP A 95 5.23 15.62 -8.17
N ASN A 96 5.05 16.39 -7.09
CA ASN A 96 4.82 17.83 -7.15
C ASN A 96 6.11 18.59 -7.49
N MET A 97 6.18 19.13 -8.71
CA MET A 97 7.35 19.86 -9.22
C MET A 97 7.57 21.24 -8.60
N ALA A 98 6.59 21.79 -7.87
CA ALA A 98 6.74 23.04 -7.12
C ALA A 98 7.67 22.92 -5.91
N LEU A 99 7.97 21.69 -5.47
CA LEU A 99 8.87 21.41 -4.36
C LEU A 99 10.29 21.13 -4.87
N GLY A 100 11.28 21.76 -4.23
CA GLY A 100 12.68 21.52 -4.51
C GLY A 100 13.08 20.05 -4.35
N GLU A 101 14.07 19.62 -5.12
CA GLU A 101 14.56 18.23 -5.16
C GLU A 101 14.92 17.69 -3.77
N LYS A 102 15.53 18.52 -2.92
CA LYS A 102 15.89 18.17 -1.54
C LYS A 102 14.67 17.82 -0.69
N ILE A 103 13.54 18.52 -0.87
CA ILE A 103 12.30 18.24 -0.14
C ILE A 103 11.63 17.00 -0.71
N ARG A 104 11.56 16.86 -2.04
CA ARG A 104 11.05 15.65 -2.70
C ARG A 104 11.83 14.40 -2.30
N TRP A 105 13.14 14.51 -2.10
CA TRP A 105 13.96 13.39 -1.60
C TRP A 105 13.56 12.98 -0.17
N ARG A 106 13.27 13.93 0.72
CA ARG A 106 12.75 13.63 2.07
C ARG A 106 11.35 13.02 2.04
N ILE A 107 10.48 13.53 1.17
CA ILE A 107 9.14 12.97 0.94
C ILE A 107 9.27 11.50 0.53
N ASN A 108 10.12 11.21 -0.45
CA ASN A 108 10.35 9.84 -0.92
C ASN A 108 10.95 8.93 0.15
N ASP A 109 11.93 9.40 0.92
CA ASP A 109 12.53 8.62 2.02
C ASP A 109 11.50 8.29 3.12
N THR A 110 10.63 9.26 3.44
CA THR A 110 9.52 9.12 4.39
C THR A 110 8.45 8.17 3.86
N LEU A 111 8.05 8.32 2.59
CA LEU A 111 7.09 7.47 1.90
C LEU A 111 7.55 6.01 1.89
N ARG A 112 8.82 5.78 1.51
CA ARG A 112 9.41 4.43 1.49
C ARG A 112 9.48 3.80 2.88
N CYS A 113 9.77 4.59 3.92
CA CYS A 113 9.71 4.13 5.31
C CYS A 113 8.29 3.67 5.68
N LEU A 114 7.28 4.51 5.46
CA LEU A 114 5.89 4.19 5.80
C LEU A 114 5.36 2.98 5.03
N ILE A 115 5.72 2.82 3.76
CA ILE A 115 5.36 1.62 2.98
C ILE A 115 6.07 0.38 3.54
N ALA A 116 7.40 0.46 3.74
CA ALA A 116 8.19 -0.70 4.17
C ALA A 116 7.82 -1.21 5.57
N PHE A 117 7.30 -0.34 6.44
CA PHE A 117 6.94 -0.65 7.82
C PHE A 117 5.46 -0.37 8.13
N LEU A 118 4.59 -0.41 7.11
CA LEU A 118 3.17 -0.05 7.23
C LEU A 118 2.48 -0.83 8.35
N VAL A 119 2.49 -2.15 8.26
CA VAL A 119 1.84 -3.04 9.21
C VAL A 119 2.35 -2.83 10.65
N PRO A 120 3.67 -2.91 10.94
CA PRO A 120 4.14 -2.76 12.31
C PRO A 120 3.92 -1.34 12.87
N ILE A 121 4.10 -0.28 12.07
CA ILE A 121 3.86 1.10 12.52
C ILE A 121 2.38 1.32 12.81
N GLN A 122 1.47 0.77 12.01
CA GLN A 122 0.03 0.92 12.22
C GLN A 122 -0.44 0.24 13.53
N GLU A 123 0.14 -0.91 13.87
CA GLU A 123 -0.22 -1.64 15.08
C GLU A 123 0.50 -1.15 16.34
N SER A 124 1.73 -0.63 16.24
CA SER A 124 2.46 -0.07 17.38
C SER A 124 3.39 1.08 16.98
N ALA A 125 3.18 2.25 17.58
CA ALA A 125 4.05 3.42 17.37
C ALA A 125 5.51 3.14 17.78
N ALA A 126 5.75 2.20 18.70
CA ALA A 126 7.09 1.84 19.14
C ALA A 126 7.95 1.24 18.01
N HIS A 127 7.33 0.56 17.03
CA HIS A 127 8.04 -0.03 15.88
C HIS A 127 8.76 1.02 15.03
N ILE A 128 8.39 2.30 15.10
CA ILE A 128 9.16 3.39 14.48
C ILE A 128 10.61 3.36 15.00
N TYR A 129 10.81 3.14 16.29
CA TYR A 129 12.10 3.24 16.96
C TYR A 129 12.88 1.93 17.00
N ILE A 130 12.18 0.80 17.19
CA ILE A 130 12.80 -0.51 17.37
C ILE A 130 12.88 -1.33 16.07
N SER A 131 12.16 -0.92 15.02
CA SER A 131 12.11 -1.62 13.73
C SER A 131 12.41 -0.70 12.55
N ALA A 132 11.69 0.40 12.36
CA ALA A 132 11.92 1.26 11.20
C ALA A 132 13.33 1.88 11.25
N LEU A 133 13.65 2.69 12.26
CA LEU A 133 14.94 3.39 12.34
C LEU A 133 16.18 2.46 12.25
N PRO A 134 16.24 1.31 12.95
CA PRO A 134 17.40 0.42 12.87
C PRO A 134 17.58 -0.27 11.52
N PHE A 135 16.47 -0.66 10.86
CA PHE A 135 16.47 -1.51 9.67
C PHE A 135 16.27 -0.75 8.35
N MET A 136 16.09 0.57 8.40
CA MET A 136 16.11 1.41 7.20
C MET A 136 17.48 1.41 6.50
N PRO A 137 17.55 1.61 5.17
CA PRO A 137 18.82 1.63 4.44
C PRO A 137 19.79 2.70 4.93
N LYS A 138 21.10 2.46 4.77
CA LYS A 138 22.16 3.32 5.32
C LYS A 138 22.08 4.77 4.82
N ARG A 139 21.68 4.99 3.57
CA ARG A 139 21.55 6.34 2.97
C ARG A 139 20.22 7.04 3.25
N SER A 140 19.31 6.41 3.98
CA SER A 140 18.08 7.07 4.40
C SER A 140 18.39 8.25 5.33
N ILE A 141 17.90 9.45 4.99
CA ILE A 141 18.08 10.63 5.84
C ILE A 141 17.30 10.54 7.12
N LEU A 142 16.09 9.98 7.05
CA LEU A 142 15.25 9.75 8.21
C LEU A 142 15.97 8.83 9.22
N ARG A 143 16.67 7.80 8.73
CA ARG A 143 17.54 6.96 9.58
C ARG A 143 18.71 7.74 10.15
N ILE A 144 19.48 8.42 9.30
CA ILE A 144 20.68 9.15 9.72
C ILE A 144 20.34 10.19 10.79
N GLU A 145 19.28 10.97 10.59
CA GLU A 145 18.83 12.00 11.54
C GLU A 145 18.15 11.38 12.77
N GLY A 146 17.39 10.30 12.61
CA GLY A 146 16.75 9.57 13.70
C GLY A 146 17.76 8.96 14.67
N LEU A 147 18.78 8.25 14.17
CA LEU A 147 19.80 7.61 15.01
C LEU A 147 20.75 8.61 15.68
N ARG A 148 20.89 9.83 15.16
CA ARG A 148 21.58 10.93 15.87
C ARG A 148 20.84 11.34 17.13
N LYS A 149 19.50 11.31 17.11
CA LYS A 149 18.66 11.68 18.24
C LYS A 149 18.44 10.50 19.20
N TYR A 150 18.27 9.31 18.65
CA TYR A 150 17.95 8.08 19.38
C TYR A 150 19.10 7.08 19.25
N SER A 151 20.27 7.41 19.80
CA SER A 151 21.49 6.62 19.66
C SER A 151 21.49 5.30 20.44
N GLU A 152 20.58 5.15 21.41
CA GLU A 152 20.43 3.98 22.28
C GLU A 152 19.51 2.88 21.70
N THR A 153 19.10 3.00 20.44
CA THR A 153 18.32 1.95 19.78
C THR A 153 19.20 0.83 19.21
N LEU A 154 18.57 -0.25 18.74
CA LEU A 154 19.21 -1.34 18.01
C LEU A 154 20.11 -0.83 16.88
N ARG A 155 21.32 -1.38 16.79
CA ARG A 155 22.26 -1.08 15.70
C ARG A 155 22.53 -2.34 14.90
N VAL A 156 22.10 -2.33 13.64
CA VAL A 156 22.43 -3.38 12.66
C VAL A 156 23.88 -3.19 12.20
N THR A 157 24.74 -4.16 12.47
CA THR A 157 26.19 -4.10 12.16
C THR A 157 26.54 -4.74 10.81
N GLN A 158 25.70 -5.64 10.29
CA GLN A 158 25.88 -6.34 9.01
C GLN A 158 24.53 -6.53 8.31
N GLY A 159 24.54 -6.68 6.98
CA GLY A 159 23.35 -6.99 6.18
C GLY A 159 22.40 -5.83 5.89
N LEU A 160 22.70 -4.61 6.36
CA LEU A 160 21.88 -3.44 6.08
C LEU A 160 22.13 -2.91 4.65
N GLU A 161 21.06 -2.77 3.87
CA GLU A 161 21.09 -2.26 2.51
C GLU A 161 21.61 -0.81 2.45
N GLU A 162 22.28 -0.44 1.35
CA GLU A 162 22.77 0.93 1.14
C GLU A 162 21.63 1.91 0.82
N VAL A 163 20.70 1.48 -0.04
CA VAL A 163 19.52 2.22 -0.49
C VAL A 163 18.33 1.27 -0.47
N TYR A 164 17.11 1.81 -0.44
CA TYR A 164 15.92 0.98 -0.62
C TYR A 164 16.00 0.24 -1.97
N PRO A 165 15.54 -1.01 -2.04
CA PRO A 165 15.50 -1.73 -3.30
C PRO A 165 14.63 -0.95 -4.28
N GLY A 166 15.06 -0.90 -5.54
CA GLY A 166 14.22 -0.40 -6.62
C GLY A 166 13.01 -1.31 -6.79
N LEU A 167 11.92 -0.76 -7.30
CA LEU A 167 10.86 -1.63 -7.82
C LEU A 167 11.43 -2.36 -9.04
N PRO A 168 11.07 -3.64 -9.24
CA PRO A 168 11.47 -4.37 -10.43
C PRO A 168 10.84 -3.75 -11.67
N ASP A 169 11.63 -3.60 -12.74
CA ASP A 169 11.17 -3.02 -14.00
C ASP A 169 10.07 -3.87 -14.67
N SER A 170 10.05 -5.18 -14.43
CA SER A 170 9.02 -6.10 -14.92
C SER A 170 8.88 -7.34 -14.04
N LEU A 171 7.66 -7.84 -13.87
CA LEU A 171 7.36 -9.11 -13.21
C LEU A 171 7.30 -10.22 -14.26
N ARG A 172 8.18 -11.22 -14.17
CA ARG A 172 8.29 -12.30 -15.17
C ARG A 172 7.95 -13.65 -14.55
N GLY A 173 7.10 -14.42 -15.23
CA GLY A 173 6.74 -15.77 -14.81
C GLY A 173 5.57 -16.37 -15.58
N HIS A 174 4.64 -15.55 -16.09
CA HIS A 174 3.62 -16.05 -17.02
C HIS A 174 4.24 -16.49 -18.35
N SER A 175 3.76 -17.59 -18.93
CA SER A 175 4.24 -18.11 -20.22
C SER A 175 3.45 -17.56 -21.41
N GLU A 176 2.32 -16.89 -21.15
CA GLU A 176 1.51 -16.21 -22.16
C GLU A 176 1.09 -14.82 -21.69
N SER A 177 0.34 -14.09 -22.54
CA SER A 177 -0.11 -12.73 -22.27
C SER A 177 -0.86 -12.61 -20.94
N VAL A 178 -0.42 -11.68 -20.11
CA VAL A 178 -1.16 -11.25 -18.92
C VAL A 178 -2.39 -10.46 -19.36
N SER A 179 -3.56 -10.89 -18.92
CA SER A 179 -4.87 -10.34 -19.31
C SER A 179 -5.56 -9.56 -18.20
N ALA A 180 -5.19 -9.81 -16.94
CA ALA A 180 -5.76 -9.11 -15.79
C ALA A 180 -4.71 -8.90 -14.70
N VAL A 181 -4.83 -7.80 -13.96
CA VAL A 181 -3.94 -7.43 -12.84
C VAL A 181 -4.76 -6.71 -11.77
N ALA A 182 -4.47 -6.99 -10.50
CA ALA A 182 -5.03 -6.29 -9.35
C ALA A 182 -3.96 -6.12 -8.25
N PHE A 183 -4.05 -5.04 -7.49
CA PHE A 183 -3.31 -4.89 -6.24
C PHE A 183 -4.13 -5.43 -5.07
N SER A 184 -3.46 -5.93 -4.04
CA SER A 184 -4.09 -6.10 -2.74
C SER A 184 -4.47 -4.72 -2.16
N PRO A 185 -5.52 -4.64 -1.32
CA PRO A 185 -5.97 -3.38 -0.72
C PRO A 185 -4.90 -2.66 0.09
N ASP A 186 -4.01 -3.41 0.75
CA ASP A 186 -2.87 -2.88 1.50
C ASP A 186 -1.66 -2.52 0.60
N GLY A 187 -1.73 -2.87 -0.69
CA GLY A 187 -0.68 -2.66 -1.68
C GLY A 187 0.56 -3.52 -1.50
N SER A 188 0.52 -4.54 -0.63
CA SER A 188 1.66 -5.43 -0.38
C SER A 188 1.82 -6.51 -1.44
N ARG A 189 0.75 -6.86 -2.17
CA ARG A 189 0.73 -7.91 -3.19
C ARG A 189 0.17 -7.41 -4.51
N ILE A 190 0.60 -8.06 -5.58
CA ILE A 190 0.02 -7.95 -6.92
C ILE A 190 -0.51 -9.34 -7.29
N VAL A 191 -1.67 -9.38 -7.92
CA VAL A 191 -2.25 -10.58 -8.54
C VAL A 191 -2.30 -10.36 -10.03
N SER A 192 -1.91 -11.38 -10.81
CA SER A 192 -2.04 -11.37 -12.26
C SER A 192 -2.74 -12.64 -12.76
N GLY A 193 -3.64 -12.48 -13.72
CA GLY A 193 -4.25 -13.57 -14.49
C GLY A 193 -3.77 -13.54 -15.94
N SER A 194 -3.58 -14.72 -16.54
CA SER A 194 -2.98 -14.85 -17.88
C SER A 194 -3.74 -15.82 -18.80
N LYS A 195 -3.44 -15.72 -20.08
CA LYS A 195 -3.82 -16.71 -21.10
C LYS A 195 -3.20 -18.08 -20.87
N ASP A 196 -2.13 -18.18 -20.08
CA ASP A 196 -1.53 -19.45 -19.65
C ASP A 196 -2.39 -20.23 -18.63
N GLN A 197 -3.63 -19.76 -18.39
CA GLN A 197 -4.64 -20.37 -17.52
C GLN A 197 -4.27 -20.36 -16.03
N THR A 198 -3.22 -19.60 -15.66
CA THR A 198 -2.78 -19.47 -14.27
C THR A 198 -3.05 -18.08 -13.71
N ILE A 199 -3.09 -18.04 -12.38
CA ILE A 199 -3.05 -16.82 -11.60
C ILE A 199 -1.75 -16.83 -10.80
N ARG A 200 -1.07 -15.69 -10.71
CA ARG A 200 0.17 -15.54 -9.92
C ARG A 200 0.03 -14.42 -8.90
N LEU A 201 0.63 -14.64 -7.74
CA LEU A 201 0.80 -13.62 -6.71
C LEU A 201 2.25 -13.14 -6.72
N TRP A 202 2.44 -11.86 -6.47
CA TRP A 202 3.75 -11.22 -6.43
C TRP A 202 3.85 -10.36 -5.18
N ASP A 203 5.02 -10.35 -4.56
CA ASP A 203 5.36 -9.36 -3.55
C ASP A 203 5.57 -8.01 -4.25
N ALA A 204 4.79 -7.00 -3.88
CA ALA A 204 4.78 -5.73 -4.61
C ALA A 204 6.08 -4.93 -4.44
N LYS A 205 6.90 -5.25 -3.42
CA LYS A 205 8.15 -4.56 -3.11
C LYS A 205 9.34 -5.16 -3.86
N THR A 206 9.41 -6.48 -3.91
CA THR A 206 10.53 -7.25 -4.50
C THR A 206 10.23 -7.72 -5.92
N GLY A 207 8.94 -7.85 -6.26
CA GLY A 207 8.44 -8.51 -7.47
C GLY A 207 8.72 -9.99 -7.53
N GLU A 208 9.11 -10.60 -6.41
CA GLU A 208 9.26 -12.05 -6.33
C GLU A 208 7.89 -12.72 -6.32
N PRO A 209 7.73 -13.88 -6.98
CA PRO A 209 6.50 -14.64 -6.93
C PRO A 209 6.24 -15.15 -5.51
N VAL A 210 5.02 -14.94 -5.03
CA VAL A 210 4.57 -15.46 -3.73
C VAL A 210 3.93 -16.82 -3.97
N GLY A 211 4.72 -17.87 -3.72
CA GLY A 211 4.33 -19.26 -3.90
C GLY A 211 4.12 -19.69 -5.35
N ASP A 212 3.44 -20.83 -5.51
CA ASP A 212 3.20 -21.44 -6.81
C ASP A 212 2.02 -20.79 -7.55
N PRO A 213 2.03 -20.80 -8.91
CA PRO A 213 0.89 -20.35 -9.69
C PRO A 213 -0.38 -21.12 -9.34
N LEU A 214 -1.48 -20.41 -9.11
CA LEU A 214 -2.78 -21.02 -8.90
C LEU A 214 -3.29 -21.57 -10.23
N ARG A 215 -3.54 -22.88 -10.25
CA ARG A 215 -4.00 -23.64 -11.41
C ARG A 215 -5.39 -24.18 -11.16
N GLY A 216 -6.21 -24.23 -12.20
CA GLY A 216 -7.55 -24.81 -12.13
C GLY A 216 -8.49 -24.33 -13.23
N HIS A 217 -8.24 -23.15 -13.80
CA HIS A 217 -8.92 -22.74 -15.01
C HIS A 217 -8.45 -23.57 -16.21
N SER A 218 -9.36 -23.86 -17.14
CA SER A 218 -9.08 -24.58 -18.39
C SER A 218 -9.01 -23.69 -19.62
N ASP A 219 -9.17 -22.38 -19.42
CA ASP A 219 -9.02 -21.34 -20.44
C ASP A 219 -8.45 -20.05 -19.79
N ARG A 220 -8.10 -19.06 -20.60
CA ARG A 220 -7.50 -17.79 -20.19
C ARG A 220 -8.24 -17.12 -19.04
N VAL A 221 -7.49 -16.64 -18.06
CA VAL A 221 -8.03 -15.84 -16.95
C VAL A 221 -8.25 -14.42 -17.43
N THR A 222 -9.50 -13.97 -17.49
CA THR A 222 -9.88 -12.67 -18.07
C THR A 222 -10.08 -11.58 -17.02
N ALA A 223 -10.28 -11.95 -15.76
CA ALA A 223 -10.45 -11.02 -14.65
C ALA A 223 -9.90 -11.61 -13.36
N VAL A 224 -9.35 -10.74 -12.50
CA VAL A 224 -8.95 -11.06 -11.12
C VAL A 224 -9.40 -9.95 -10.18
N ALA A 225 -9.72 -10.30 -8.94
CA ALA A 225 -10.03 -9.35 -7.87
C ALA A 225 -9.61 -9.89 -6.51
N ILE A 226 -9.25 -9.01 -5.59
CA ILE A 226 -8.93 -9.33 -4.20
C ILE A 226 -9.94 -8.65 -3.26
N SER A 227 -10.35 -9.37 -2.22
CA SER A 227 -11.17 -8.85 -1.13
C SER A 227 -10.45 -7.78 -0.28
N GLN A 228 -11.21 -6.86 0.34
CA GLN A 228 -10.63 -5.81 1.20
C GLN A 228 -9.83 -6.33 2.40
N SER A 229 -10.11 -7.56 2.84
CA SER A 229 -9.39 -8.24 3.92
C SER A 229 -8.16 -9.02 3.46
N ASP A 230 -7.84 -9.02 2.16
CA ASP A 230 -6.75 -9.78 1.52
C ASP A 230 -6.78 -11.30 1.76
N SER A 231 -7.91 -11.85 2.23
CA SER A 231 -8.08 -13.27 2.56
C SER A 231 -8.75 -14.09 1.45
N GLN A 232 -9.33 -13.40 0.46
CA GLN A 232 -10.02 -14.02 -0.66
C GLN A 232 -9.63 -13.36 -1.99
N LEU A 233 -9.39 -14.21 -2.99
CA LEU A 233 -9.13 -13.84 -4.37
C LEU A 233 -10.20 -14.49 -5.25
N VAL A 234 -10.72 -13.74 -6.22
CA VAL A 234 -11.69 -14.24 -7.20
C VAL A 234 -11.11 -14.10 -8.60
N SER A 235 -11.34 -15.08 -9.45
CA SER A 235 -10.96 -15.04 -10.87
C SER A 235 -12.10 -15.43 -11.78
N GLY A 236 -12.18 -14.77 -12.94
CA GLY A 236 -13.04 -15.15 -14.05
C GLY A 236 -12.22 -15.63 -15.24
N SER A 237 -12.72 -16.62 -15.98
CA SER A 237 -12.03 -17.20 -17.13
C SER A 237 -12.97 -17.41 -18.32
N GLY A 238 -12.37 -17.55 -19.51
CA GLY A 238 -13.05 -17.99 -20.73
C GLY A 238 -13.64 -19.41 -20.65
N ASP A 239 -13.30 -20.17 -19.60
CA ASP A 239 -13.86 -21.51 -19.35
C ASP A 239 -15.29 -21.47 -18.78
N ASN A 240 -15.91 -20.27 -18.76
CA ASN A 240 -17.23 -19.99 -18.22
C ASN A 240 -17.34 -20.23 -16.71
N THR A 241 -16.22 -20.22 -15.98
CA THR A 241 -16.21 -20.36 -14.52
C THR A 241 -15.67 -19.11 -13.82
N VAL A 242 -16.20 -18.90 -12.61
CA VAL A 242 -15.62 -18.01 -11.61
C VAL A 242 -15.09 -18.88 -10.48
N ARG A 243 -13.86 -18.63 -10.02
CA ARG A 243 -13.22 -19.39 -8.94
C ARG A 243 -12.88 -18.49 -7.78
N LEU A 244 -13.11 -19.00 -6.57
CA LEU A 244 -12.68 -18.41 -5.31
C LEU A 244 -11.41 -19.11 -4.83
N TRP A 245 -10.45 -18.34 -4.34
CA TRP A 245 -9.17 -18.80 -3.87
C TRP A 245 -8.91 -18.21 -2.49
N ASP A 246 -8.38 -19.04 -1.59
CA ASP A 246 -7.90 -18.61 -0.29
C ASP A 246 -6.43 -18.17 -0.44
N THR A 247 -6.14 -16.92 -0.08
CA THR A 247 -4.82 -16.30 -0.18
C THR A 247 -3.93 -16.58 1.03
N ASP A 248 -4.49 -17.12 2.11
CA ASP A 248 -3.76 -17.54 3.32
C ASP A 248 -3.10 -18.92 3.14
N ILE A 249 -3.50 -19.70 2.14
CA ILE A 249 -3.00 -21.07 1.87
C ILE A 249 -1.68 -21.09 1.08
N VAL A 250 -1.03 -19.95 0.85
CA VAL A 250 0.31 -19.89 0.21
C VAL A 250 1.44 -20.10 1.22
N LEU A 251 1.26 -21.05 2.14
CA LEU A 251 2.33 -21.80 2.79
C LEU A 251 2.18 -23.26 2.38
N PRO A 252 3.28 -24.02 2.18
CA PRO A 252 3.21 -25.37 1.64
C PRO A 252 2.55 -26.27 2.68
N SER A 253 1.25 -26.48 2.52
CA SER A 253 0.49 -27.51 3.22
C SER A 253 -0.62 -27.95 2.30
N ASN A 254 -0.35 -29.05 1.61
CA ASN A 254 -1.33 -29.85 0.88
C ASN A 254 -2.64 -29.90 1.66
N HIS A 255 -3.71 -29.25 1.18
CA HIS A 255 -5.08 -29.74 1.21
C HIS A 255 -5.97 -28.78 0.38
N LEU A 256 -6.33 -29.23 -0.82
CA LEU A 256 -7.29 -28.58 -1.70
C LEU A 256 -8.70 -28.68 -1.08
N PHE A 257 -9.29 -27.54 -0.70
CA PHE A 257 -10.75 -27.44 -0.59
C PHE A 257 -11.28 -26.65 -1.78
N GLN A 258 -11.78 -27.40 -2.76
CA GLN A 258 -12.44 -26.87 -3.95
C GLN A 258 -13.96 -26.91 -3.69
N HIS A 259 -14.57 -25.77 -3.38
CA HIS A 259 -16.03 -25.70 -3.36
C HIS A 259 -16.53 -25.42 -4.78
N ARG A 260 -17.15 -26.44 -5.38
CA ARG A 260 -17.88 -26.34 -6.65
C ARG A 260 -19.25 -25.73 -6.33
N VAL A 261 -19.57 -24.59 -6.91
CA VAL A 261 -20.97 -24.15 -7.01
C VAL A 261 -21.44 -24.65 -8.37
N ASP A 262 -22.13 -25.79 -8.36
CA ASP A 262 -22.84 -26.26 -9.55
C ASP A 262 -24.00 -25.31 -9.85
N GLN A 263 -24.23 -25.07 -11.14
CA GLN A 263 -25.25 -24.18 -11.67
C GLN A 263 -26.63 -24.60 -11.21
N ASP A 264 -27.31 -23.72 -10.48
CA ASP A 264 -28.74 -23.50 -10.60
C ASP A 264 -29.02 -22.04 -10.21
N ASN A 265 -29.58 -21.27 -11.15
CA ASN A 265 -30.08 -19.89 -11.03
C ASN A 265 -29.78 -19.19 -9.69
N ALA A 266 -28.61 -18.58 -9.57
CA ALA A 266 -28.30 -17.66 -8.50
C ALA A 266 -27.77 -16.37 -9.09
N THR A 267 -28.59 -15.32 -9.01
CA THR A 267 -28.11 -13.93 -9.03
C THR A 267 -27.13 -13.77 -7.87
N ALA A 268 -25.85 -14.03 -8.11
CA ALA A 268 -24.80 -13.72 -7.16
C ALA A 268 -24.58 -12.21 -7.19
N SER A 269 -25.13 -11.50 -6.20
CA SER A 269 -24.78 -10.11 -5.97
C SER A 269 -23.29 -10.05 -5.63
N LEU A 270 -22.51 -9.37 -6.47
CA LEU A 270 -21.15 -8.99 -6.12
C LEU A 270 -21.20 -8.17 -4.82
N PRO A 271 -20.32 -8.43 -3.83
CA PRO A 271 -20.24 -7.55 -2.66
C PRO A 271 -19.93 -6.13 -3.13
N GLU A 272 -20.62 -5.14 -2.56
CA GLU A 272 -20.67 -3.75 -3.05
C GLU A 272 -19.30 -3.02 -3.14
N ASN A 273 -18.19 -3.67 -2.79
CA ASN A 273 -16.86 -3.07 -2.64
C ASN A 273 -15.74 -3.79 -3.41
N LEU A 274 -16.06 -4.59 -4.44
CA LEU A 274 -15.06 -5.30 -5.26
C LEU A 274 -14.63 -4.44 -6.47
N ALA A 275 -13.35 -4.09 -6.56
CA ALA A 275 -12.79 -3.48 -7.77
C ALA A 275 -12.47 -4.59 -8.79
N ILE A 276 -13.21 -4.65 -9.89
CA ILE A 276 -12.99 -5.60 -10.99
C ILE A 276 -12.23 -4.86 -12.10
N ILE A 277 -11.07 -5.40 -12.49
CA ILE A 277 -10.30 -4.92 -13.65
C ILE A 277 -10.31 -6.03 -14.70
N SER A 278 -10.93 -5.76 -15.84
CA SER A 278 -10.95 -6.65 -17.01
C SER A 278 -10.24 -5.99 -18.19
N GLY A 279 -9.33 -6.70 -18.85
CA GLY A 279 -8.73 -6.27 -20.11
C GLY A 279 -9.33 -7.04 -21.29
N SER A 280 -9.98 -6.35 -22.25
CA SER A 280 -10.34 -6.94 -23.54
C SER A 280 -9.32 -6.50 -24.60
N THR A 281 -8.84 -7.44 -25.42
CA THR A 281 -7.84 -7.18 -26.46
C THR A 281 -8.43 -6.61 -27.76
N SER A 282 -9.67 -6.12 -27.77
CA SER A 282 -10.33 -5.65 -28.99
C SER A 282 -10.35 -4.13 -29.20
N ASP A 283 -9.99 -3.29 -28.23
CA ASP A 283 -9.93 -1.83 -28.43
C ASP A 283 -8.85 -1.16 -27.55
N MET A 284 -7.58 -1.34 -27.91
CA MET A 284 -6.50 -0.48 -27.38
C MET A 284 -6.31 0.73 -28.31
N GLY A 285 -7.11 1.78 -28.10
CA GLY A 285 -6.80 3.12 -28.60
C GLY A 285 -5.60 3.74 -27.84
N PRO A 286 -4.98 4.83 -28.35
CA PRO A 286 -3.77 5.39 -27.75
C PRO A 286 -4.04 5.88 -26.31
N VAL A 287 -3.08 5.63 -25.42
CA VAL A 287 -3.05 6.11 -24.04
C VAL A 287 -3.15 7.64 -24.04
N SER A 288 -4.27 8.20 -23.58
CA SER A 288 -4.42 9.65 -23.44
C SER A 288 -4.01 10.10 -22.05
N ARG A 289 -3.18 11.15 -22.00
CA ARG A 289 -2.88 11.93 -20.79
C ARG A 289 -4.11 12.73 -20.38
N ASP A 290 -4.56 12.60 -19.14
CA ASP A 290 -5.50 13.57 -18.58
C ASP A 290 -4.75 14.85 -18.15
N ALA A 291 -5.51 15.91 -17.88
CA ALA A 291 -4.97 17.22 -17.51
C ALA A 291 -4.18 17.24 -16.19
N PHE A 292 -4.10 16.11 -15.47
CA PHE A 292 -3.42 15.94 -14.19
C PHE A 292 -2.28 14.92 -14.24
N GLY A 293 -1.87 14.48 -15.42
CA GLY A 293 -0.69 13.62 -15.61
C GLY A 293 -0.83 12.20 -15.05
N ARG A 294 -2.06 11.73 -14.78
CA ARG A 294 -2.30 10.37 -14.30
C ARG A 294 -2.34 9.39 -15.48
N TYR A 295 -1.76 8.21 -15.28
CA TYR A 295 -2.06 7.05 -16.13
C TYR A 295 -3.38 6.45 -15.64
N SER A 296 -4.48 6.86 -16.25
CA SER A 296 -5.76 6.15 -16.11
C SER A 296 -5.90 5.21 -17.30
N LEU A 297 -6.12 3.91 -17.06
CA LEU A 297 -6.78 3.09 -18.07
C LEU A 297 -8.19 3.68 -18.23
N CYS A 298 -8.51 4.21 -19.42
CA CYS A 298 -9.84 4.70 -19.73
C CYS A 298 -10.86 3.58 -19.52
N MET A 299 -11.60 3.66 -18.42
CA MET A 299 -12.80 2.87 -18.19
C MET A 299 -13.93 3.53 -18.98
N LEU A 300 -14.27 3.00 -20.16
CA LEU A 300 -15.56 3.33 -20.77
C LEU A 300 -16.65 2.60 -19.98
N PRO A 301 -17.78 3.25 -19.65
CA PRO A 301 -18.90 2.57 -19.03
C PRO A 301 -19.42 1.48 -19.98
N ILE A 302 -19.56 0.26 -19.45
CA ILE A 302 -20.21 -0.84 -20.16
C ILE A 302 -21.65 -0.40 -20.45
N SER A 303 -21.99 -0.21 -21.72
CA SER A 303 -23.39 -0.07 -22.11
C SER A 303 -24.07 -1.43 -21.92
N MET A 304 -25.02 -1.51 -20.99
CA MET A 304 -25.94 -2.64 -20.95
C MET A 304 -26.88 -2.51 -22.15
N SER A 305 -26.67 -3.31 -23.21
CA SER A 305 -27.71 -3.51 -24.22
C SER A 305 -28.73 -4.51 -23.68
N THR A 306 -29.91 -4.02 -23.29
CA THR A 306 -31.07 -4.88 -23.06
C THR A 306 -31.62 -5.33 -24.40
N HIS A 307 -31.28 -6.54 -24.85
CA HIS A 307 -32.09 -7.23 -25.86
C HIS A 307 -33.24 -7.95 -25.15
N ALA A 308 -34.44 -7.39 -25.30
CA ALA A 308 -35.68 -8.07 -24.98
C ALA A 308 -35.89 -9.21 -25.97
N TYR A 309 -36.09 -10.43 -25.44
CA TYR A 309 -36.54 -11.58 -26.20
C TYR A 309 -37.99 -11.37 -26.66
N HIS A 310 -38.22 -11.49 -27.97
CA HIS A 310 -39.48 -11.92 -28.55
C HIS A 310 -39.20 -12.97 -29.62
#